data_AF-A0AAE0JN87-F1
#
_entry.id   AF-A0AAE0JN87-F1
#
_cell.length_a   1.000
_cell.length_b   1.000
_cell.length_c   1.000
_cell.angle_alpha   90.00
_cell.angle_beta   90.00
_cell.angle_gamma   90.00
#
_symmetry.space_group_name_H-M   'P 1'
#
loop_
_entity.id
_entity.type
_entity.pdbx_description
1 polymer ?
#
loop_
_entity_poly.entity_id
_entity_poly.type
_entity_poly.pdbx_seq_one_letter_code
_entity_poly.pdbx_strand_id
1 'polypeptide(L)'
;MVPYLHTTLTFIYYLISLPKAIVYFTPDFPWRLVSDQLNSLLRDYSAYDRFESDQFPRPENEEVPRPLPEDFAMRGLLWVEKYFPSDWFSEDKIIDDEKYFESASLLDERITRVLYLGYRIAIEGGGKWPQYNSKTHQFETE
;
A
#
# COMPACT_ATOMS: atom_id res chain seq x y z
N MET A 1 -7.61 8.24 -7.70
CA MET A 1 -6.18 8.56 -7.41
C MET A 1 -5.55 7.52 -6.48
N VAL A 2 -6.17 7.17 -5.36
CA VAL A 2 -5.63 6.17 -4.40
C VAL A 2 -5.36 4.80 -5.02
N PRO A 3 -6.22 4.22 -5.90
CA PRO A 3 -5.93 2.95 -6.57
C PRO A 3 -4.64 2.97 -7.42
N TYR A 4 -4.42 4.06 -8.15
CA TYR A 4 -3.19 4.23 -8.95
C TYR A 4 -1.95 4.28 -8.05
N LEU A 5 -2.02 5.04 -6.95
CA LEU A 5 -0.92 5.12 -6.00
C LEU A 5 -0.66 3.78 -5.33
N HIS A 6 -1.71 3.04 -4.96
CA HIS A 6 -1.63 1.69 -4.43
C HIS A 6 -0.88 0.76 -5.38
N THR A 7 -1.36 0.62 -6.62
CA THR A 7 -0.72 -0.19 -7.65
C THR A 7 0.74 0.22 -7.89
N THR A 8 1.01 1.51 -7.98
CA THR A 8 2.37 2.04 -8.18
C THR A 8 3.27 1.64 -7.03
N LEU A 9 2.87 1.91 -5.78
CA LEU A 9 3.68 1.62 -4.61
C LEU A 9 3.85 0.11 -4.38
N THR A 10 2.88 -0.73 -4.76
CA THR A 10 3.07 -2.18 -4.72
C THR A 10 4.21 -2.62 -5.64
N PHE A 11 4.30 -2.04 -6.85
CA PHE A 11 5.42 -2.30 -7.75
C PHE A 11 6.75 -1.78 -7.18
N ILE A 12 6.75 -0.60 -6.56
CA ILE A 12 7.95 -0.06 -5.89
C ILE A 12 8.41 -0.95 -4.75
N TYR A 13 7.46 -1.41 -3.92
CA TYR A 13 7.73 -2.30 -2.80
C TYR A 13 8.41 -3.58 -3.28
N TYR A 14 7.95 -4.15 -4.40
CA TYR A 14 8.64 -5.26 -5.05
C TYR A 14 10.07 -4.90 -5.50
N LEU A 15 10.27 -3.73 -6.13
CA LEU A 15 11.60 -3.30 -6.56
C LEU A 15 12.58 -3.13 -5.38
N ILE A 16 12.13 -2.69 -4.21
CA ILE A 16 12.98 -2.58 -3.01
C ILE A 16 13.57 -3.93 -2.61
N SER A 17 12.83 -5.01 -2.81
CA SER A 17 13.33 -6.37 -2.59
C SER A 17 14.38 -6.82 -3.62
N LEU A 18 14.65 -6.00 -4.65
CA LEU A 18 15.61 -6.25 -5.73
C LEU A 18 16.69 -5.15 -5.78
N PRO A 19 17.73 -5.22 -4.92
CA PRO A 19 18.76 -4.18 -4.81
C PRO A 19 19.45 -3.80 -6.14
N LYS A 20 19.56 -4.75 -7.07
CA LYS A 20 20.16 -4.52 -8.40
C LYS A 20 19.24 -3.80 -9.39
N ALA A 21 17.92 -3.87 -9.20
CA ALA A 21 16.94 -3.24 -10.09
C ALA A 21 16.59 -1.84 -9.61
N ILE A 22 16.39 -1.67 -8.30
CA ILE A 22 15.91 -0.42 -7.70
C ILE A 22 16.83 0.78 -7.98
N VAL A 23 18.16 0.57 -8.08
CA VAL A 23 19.14 1.63 -8.36
C VAL A 23 18.93 2.35 -9.69
N TYR A 24 18.30 1.70 -10.67
CA TYR A 24 17.98 2.32 -11.96
C TYR A 24 16.67 3.10 -11.93
N PHE A 25 15.83 2.84 -10.93
CA PHE A 25 14.49 3.37 -10.87
C PHE A 25 14.39 4.53 -9.87
N THR A 26 15.10 4.45 -8.75
CA THR A 26 15.02 5.47 -7.69
C THR A 26 15.45 6.88 -8.08
N PRO A 27 16.42 7.13 -8.99
CA PRO A 27 16.85 8.49 -9.29
C PRO A 27 15.76 9.34 -9.94
N ASP A 28 14.92 8.72 -10.77
CA ASP A 28 13.88 9.42 -11.53
C ASP A 28 12.49 9.28 -10.89
N PHE A 29 12.34 8.43 -9.87
CA PHE A 29 11.06 8.25 -9.21
C PHE A 29 10.72 9.47 -8.33
N PRO A 30 9.49 10.00 -8.40
CA PRO A 30 9.14 11.25 -7.74
C PRO A 30 8.85 11.05 -6.24
N TRP A 31 9.87 10.68 -5.45
CA TRP A 31 9.74 10.41 -4.02
C TRP A 31 9.09 11.56 -3.25
N ARG A 32 9.43 12.81 -3.60
CA ARG A 32 8.84 13.99 -2.96
C ARG A 32 7.32 14.05 -3.16
N LEU A 33 6.83 13.80 -4.38
CA LEU A 33 5.40 13.78 -4.65
C LEU A 33 4.72 12.62 -3.93
N VAL A 34 5.40 11.48 -3.79
CA VAL A 34 4.90 10.34 -3.01
C VAL A 34 4.78 10.72 -1.54
N SER A 35 5.81 11.31 -0.93
CA SER A 35 5.76 11.76 0.46
C SER A 35 4.67 12.81 0.70
N ASP A 36 4.54 13.81 -0.19
CA ASP A 36 3.49 14.83 -0.12
C ASP A 36 2.09 14.18 -0.18
N GLN A 37 1.90 13.20 -1.07
CA GLN A 37 0.64 12.49 -1.22
C GLN A 37 0.34 11.59 -0.01
N LEU A 38 1.34 10.90 0.55
CA LEU A 38 1.19 10.09 1.76
C LEU A 38 0.83 10.98 2.96
N ASN A 39 1.52 12.11 3.14
CA ASN A 39 1.22 13.09 4.20
C ASN A 39 -0.16 13.73 4.03
N SER A 40 -0.62 13.93 2.79
CA SER A 40 -1.99 14.37 2.53
C SER A 40 -3.03 13.34 2.99
N LEU A 41 -2.76 12.06 2.80
CA LEU A 41 -3.66 10.99 3.25
C LEU A 41 -3.65 10.86 4.79
N LEU A 42 -2.53 11.15 5.43
CA LEU A 42 -2.39 11.12 6.89
C LEU A 42 -3.17 12.21 7.63
N ARG A 43 -3.48 13.34 6.97
CA ARG A 43 -4.12 14.49 7.62
C ARG A 43 -5.40 14.12 8.38
N ASP A 44 -6.20 13.25 7.79
CA ASP A 44 -7.50 12.83 8.33
C ASP A 44 -7.50 11.35 8.79
N TYR A 45 -6.32 10.72 8.86
CA TYR A 45 -6.14 9.31 9.21
C TYR A 45 -5.60 9.18 10.64
N SER A 46 -6.23 8.32 11.46
CA SER A 46 -5.93 8.22 12.89
C SER A 46 -5.48 6.82 13.37
N ALA A 47 -5.70 5.78 12.56
CA ALA A 47 -5.42 4.39 12.93
C ALA A 47 -4.01 3.95 12.52
N TYR A 48 -2.98 4.63 13.05
CA TYR A 48 -1.56 4.47 12.66
C TYR A 48 -1.06 3.03 12.81
N ASP A 49 -1.50 2.33 13.85
CA ASP A 49 -1.19 0.94 14.15
C ASP A 49 -1.58 -0.02 13.01
N ARG A 50 -2.62 0.30 12.24
CA ARG A 50 -3.04 -0.52 11.09
C ARG A 50 -2.01 -0.53 9.97
N PHE A 51 -1.27 0.56 9.77
CA PHE A 51 -0.30 0.65 8.68
C PHE A 51 1.16 0.57 9.15
N GLU A 52 1.45 0.93 10.39
CA GLU A 52 2.77 0.76 11.04
C GLU A 52 3.04 -0.69 11.47
N SER A 53 2.62 -1.65 10.64
CA SER A 53 2.68 -3.08 10.93
C SER A 53 3.61 -3.81 9.95
N ASP A 54 4.16 -4.94 10.39
CA ASP A 54 4.81 -5.92 9.53
C ASP A 54 3.79 -6.84 8.84
N GLN A 55 2.54 -6.85 9.30
CA GLN A 55 1.47 -7.64 8.72
C GLN A 55 0.67 -6.85 7.71
N PHE A 56 0.18 -7.54 6.69
CA PHE A 56 -0.70 -6.96 5.69
C PHE A 56 -1.98 -6.45 6.37
N PRO A 57 -2.38 -5.18 6.17
CA PRO A 57 -3.57 -4.64 6.81
C PRO A 57 -4.82 -5.27 6.19
N ARG A 58 -5.63 -5.87 7.06
CA ARG A 58 -6.95 -6.39 6.72
C ARG A 58 -8.03 -5.49 7.35
N PRO A 59 -9.26 -5.49 6.80
CA PRO A 59 -10.39 -4.85 7.46
C PRO A 59 -10.59 -5.45 8.86
N GLU A 60 -10.79 -4.61 9.86
CA GLU A 60 -11.10 -5.08 11.21
C GLU A 60 -12.44 -5.83 11.21
N ASN A 61 -12.47 -6.99 11.88
CA ASN A 61 -13.66 -7.84 12.03
C ASN A 61 -14.16 -8.56 10.76
N GLU A 62 -13.39 -8.58 9.67
CA GLU A 62 -13.68 -9.44 8.52
C GLU A 62 -12.86 -10.74 8.59
N GLU A 63 -13.52 -11.86 8.90
CA GLU A 63 -12.93 -13.20 8.80
C GLU A 63 -12.64 -13.60 7.35
N VAL A 64 -13.28 -12.92 6.39
CA VAL A 64 -13.22 -13.23 4.96
C VAL A 64 -12.43 -12.13 4.23
N PRO A 65 -11.45 -12.49 3.38
CA PRO A 65 -10.75 -11.54 2.54
C PRO A 65 -11.69 -10.73 1.64
N ARG A 66 -11.42 -9.44 1.50
CA ARG A 66 -12.18 -8.53 0.64
C ARG A 66 -11.23 -7.75 -0.29
N PRO A 67 -10.74 -8.38 -1.38
CA PRO A 67 -9.84 -7.70 -2.30
C PRO A 67 -10.52 -6.51 -2.98
N LEU A 68 -9.76 -5.44 -3.16
CA LEU A 68 -10.19 -4.25 -3.90
C LEU A 68 -10.20 -4.54 -5.42
N PRO A 69 -10.93 -3.75 -6.24
CA PRO A 69 -10.88 -3.89 -7.70
C PRO A 69 -9.44 -3.93 -8.27
N GLU A 70 -8.59 -3.05 -7.76
CA GLU A 70 -7.17 -2.98 -8.13
C GLU A 70 -6.36 -4.19 -7.66
N ASP A 71 -6.73 -4.87 -6.58
CA ASP A 71 -6.09 -6.13 -6.15
C ASP A 71 -6.33 -7.22 -7.19
N PHE A 72 -7.57 -7.34 -7.67
CA PHE A 72 -7.91 -8.27 -8.75
C PHE A 72 -7.21 -7.91 -10.05
N ALA A 73 -7.12 -6.61 -10.39
CA ALA A 73 -6.41 -6.16 -11.59
C ALA A 73 -4.91 -6.50 -11.54
N MET A 74 -4.30 -6.54 -10.35
CA MET A 74 -2.90 -6.93 -10.17
C MET A 74 -2.69 -8.44 -10.00
N ARG A 75 -3.75 -9.23 -9.79
CA ARG A 75 -3.65 -10.67 -9.52
C ARG A 75 -2.92 -11.38 -10.67
N GLY A 76 -1.89 -12.15 -10.32
CA GLY A 76 -1.08 -12.91 -11.27
C GLY A 76 0.11 -12.14 -11.86
N LEU A 77 0.28 -10.86 -11.54
CA LEU A 77 1.49 -10.13 -11.88
C LEU A 77 2.64 -10.60 -10.96
N LEU A 78 3.82 -10.84 -11.55
CA LEU A 78 4.99 -11.37 -10.81
C LEU A 78 5.40 -10.49 -9.62
N TRP A 79 5.18 -9.19 -9.72
CA TRP A 79 5.58 -8.23 -8.71
C TRP A 79 4.60 -8.13 -7.51
N VAL A 80 3.47 -8.84 -7.52
CA VAL A 80 2.57 -8.91 -6.35
C VAL A 80 2.68 -10.21 -5.55
N GLU A 81 3.52 -11.15 -5.99
CA GLU A 81 3.60 -12.51 -5.40
C GLU A 81 3.92 -12.48 -3.89
N LYS A 82 4.74 -11.52 -3.45
CA LYS A 82 5.11 -11.35 -2.04
C LYS A 82 4.31 -10.29 -1.30
N TYR A 83 3.36 -9.64 -1.98
CA TYR A 83 2.58 -8.56 -1.41
C TYR A 83 1.25 -9.04 -0.84
N PHE A 84 0.50 -9.86 -1.57
CA PHE A 84 -0.79 -10.36 -1.12
C PHE A 84 -0.63 -11.62 -0.24
N PRO A 85 -1.37 -11.74 0.87
CA PRO A 85 -1.49 -12.99 1.60
C PRO A 85 -1.96 -14.13 0.70
N SER A 86 -1.53 -15.36 0.97
CA SER A 86 -1.86 -16.52 0.15
C SER A 86 -3.37 -16.83 0.09
N ASP A 87 -4.10 -16.47 1.13
CA ASP A 87 -5.55 -16.61 1.24
C ASP A 87 -6.31 -15.39 0.69
N TRP A 88 -5.64 -14.31 0.26
CA TRP A 88 -6.30 -13.05 -0.11
C TRP A 88 -7.35 -13.21 -1.21
N PHE A 89 -7.13 -14.14 -2.14
CA PHE A 89 -8.03 -14.44 -3.26
C PHE A 89 -8.69 -15.83 -3.14
N SER A 90 -8.81 -16.38 -1.93
CA SER A 90 -9.23 -17.78 -1.70
C SER A 90 -10.73 -18.03 -1.78
N GLU A 91 -11.59 -17.01 -1.59
CA GLU A 91 -13.03 -17.18 -1.71
C GLU A 91 -13.57 -16.57 -3.02
N ASP A 92 -14.06 -17.42 -3.91
CA ASP A 92 -14.90 -17.06 -5.07
C ASP A 92 -16.33 -16.68 -4.62
N LYS A 93 -16.47 -15.83 -3.59
CA LYS A 93 -17.76 -15.17 -3.40
C LYS A 93 -17.94 -14.30 -4.62
N ILE A 94 -18.91 -14.66 -5.47
CA ILE A 94 -19.45 -13.81 -6.52
C ILE A 94 -19.68 -12.46 -5.84
N ILE A 95 -18.78 -11.51 -6.12
CA ILE A 95 -18.82 -10.20 -5.51
C ILE A 95 -20.02 -9.55 -6.15
N ASP A 96 -21.14 -9.59 -5.42
CA ASP A 96 -22.34 -8.87 -5.79
C ASP A 96 -21.93 -7.45 -6.18
N ASP A 97 -22.33 -6.96 -7.34
CA ASP A 97 -21.92 -5.64 -7.85
C ASP A 97 -22.27 -4.52 -6.84
N GLU A 98 -23.24 -4.77 -5.95
CA GLU A 98 -23.58 -3.92 -4.80
C GLU A 98 -22.42 -3.72 -3.81
N LYS A 99 -21.49 -4.68 -3.66
CA LYS A 99 -20.30 -4.57 -2.78
C LYS A 99 -19.19 -3.69 -3.36
N TYR A 100 -19.24 -3.39 -4.65
CA TYR A 100 -18.36 -2.44 -5.34
C TYR A 100 -18.91 -1.02 -5.37
N PHE A 101 -20.08 -0.78 -4.77
CA PHE A 101 -20.52 0.59 -4.52
C PHE A 101 -19.47 1.28 -3.66
N GLU A 102 -18.83 2.34 -4.20
CA GLU A 102 -17.75 3.05 -3.53
C GLU A 102 -18.28 3.64 -2.21
N SER A 103 -18.05 2.92 -1.11
CA SER A 103 -18.36 3.36 0.24
C SER A 103 -17.13 4.01 0.86
N ALA A 104 -17.34 4.86 1.87
CA ALA A 104 -16.25 5.45 2.66
C ALA A 104 -15.30 4.38 3.22
N SER A 105 -15.84 3.21 3.59
CA SER A 105 -15.04 2.06 4.06
C SER A 105 -14.04 1.55 3.02
N LEU A 106 -14.40 1.49 1.72
CA LEU A 106 -13.46 1.06 0.69
C LEU A 106 -12.34 2.09 0.47
N LEU A 107 -12.66 3.38 0.64
CA LEU A 107 -11.65 4.43 0.59
C LEU A 107 -10.69 4.33 1.79
N ASP A 108 -11.19 4.08 2.99
CA ASP A 108 -10.38 3.93 4.20
C ASP A 108 -9.42 2.72 4.07
N GLU A 109 -9.91 1.59 3.55
CA GLU A 109 -9.06 0.44 3.26
C GLU A 109 -7.98 0.79 2.23
N ARG A 110 -8.34 1.45 1.12
CA ARG A 110 -7.35 1.90 0.13
C ARG A 110 -6.27 2.81 0.72
N ILE A 111 -6.68 3.79 1.53
CA ILE A 111 -5.75 4.71 2.21
C ILE A 111 -4.83 3.91 3.14
N THR A 112 -5.39 3.02 3.96
CA THR A 112 -4.62 2.14 4.86
C THR A 112 -3.56 1.36 4.09
N ARG A 113 -3.94 0.78 2.94
CA ARG A 113 -3.05 -0.03 2.08
C ARG A 113 -1.93 0.79 1.44
N VAL A 114 -2.22 2.02 1.04
CA VAL A 114 -1.23 2.97 0.52
C VAL A 114 -0.25 3.42 1.61
N LEU A 115 -0.75 3.78 2.79
CA LEU A 115 0.09 4.17 3.92
C LEU A 115 0.98 3.01 4.38
N TYR A 116 0.44 1.79 4.40
CA TYR A 116 1.18 0.57 4.72
C TYR A 116 2.33 0.37 3.75
N LEU A 117 2.08 0.47 2.44
CA LEU A 117 3.14 0.40 1.45
C LEU A 117 4.19 1.48 1.65
N GLY A 118 3.78 2.74 1.86
CA GLY A 118 4.71 3.85 2.12
C GLY A 118 5.60 3.56 3.33
N TYR A 119 5.02 3.08 4.42
CA TYR A 119 5.75 2.69 5.63
C TYR A 119 6.72 1.53 5.37
N ARG A 120 6.26 0.45 4.73
CA ARG A 120 7.11 -0.72 4.41
C ARG A 120 8.25 -0.37 3.47
N ILE A 121 8.00 0.47 2.48
CA ILE A 121 9.01 1.00 1.58
C ILE A 121 10.06 1.79 2.37
N ALA A 122 9.64 2.65 3.31
CA ALA A 122 10.57 3.42 4.14
C ALA A 122 11.46 2.54 5.04
N ILE A 123 10.88 1.53 5.68
CA ILE A 123 11.59 0.60 6.57
C ILE A 123 12.53 -0.31 5.78
N GLU A 124 12.07 -0.93 4.70
CA GLU A 124 12.85 -1.90 3.93
C GLU A 124 13.83 -1.24 2.96
N GLY A 125 13.53 -0.02 2.51
CA GLY A 125 14.43 0.81 1.71
C GLY A 125 15.61 1.39 2.51
N GLY A 126 15.71 1.07 3.80
CA GLY A 126 16.79 1.51 4.67
C GLY A 126 16.80 3.02 4.90
N GLY A 127 15.62 3.66 4.90
CA GLY A 127 15.48 5.11 5.08
C GLY A 127 15.97 5.95 3.90
N LYS A 128 16.14 5.37 2.71
CA LYS A 128 16.55 6.14 1.52
C LYS A 128 15.38 6.64 0.70
N TRP A 129 14.25 5.93 0.74
CA TRP A 129 13.15 6.14 -0.22
C TRP A 129 11.80 5.71 0.37
N PRO A 130 10.86 6.63 0.67
CA PRO A 130 11.08 7.85 1.46
C PRO A 130 11.47 7.51 2.93
N GLN A 131 11.75 8.51 3.76
CA GLN A 131 11.95 8.34 5.21
C GLN A 131 10.63 8.42 5.95
N TYR A 132 10.48 7.66 7.03
CA TYR A 132 9.33 7.74 7.92
C TYR A 132 9.75 8.15 9.34
N ASN A 133 9.13 9.20 9.86
CA ASN A 133 9.39 9.70 11.20
C ASN A 133 8.29 9.23 12.17
N SER A 134 8.58 8.18 12.94
CA SER A 134 7.62 7.60 13.90
C SER A 134 7.21 8.54 15.05
N LYS A 135 7.87 9.70 15.24
CA LYS A 135 7.46 10.68 16.27
C LYS A 135 6.43 11.66 15.75
N THR A 136 6.51 12.03 14.48
CA THR A 136 5.61 12.99 13.84
C THR A 136 4.57 12.32 12.95
N HIS A 137 4.73 11.02 12.71
CA HIS A 137 3.97 10.23 11.72
C HIS A 137 3.99 10.87 10.34
N GLN A 138 5.15 11.35 9.89
CA GLN A 138 5.31 12.01 8.59
C GLN A 138 6.34 11.30 7.70
N PHE A 139 6.10 11.42 6.40
CA PHE A 139 7.01 10.98 5.36
C PHE A 139 7.87 12.14 4.87
N GLU A 140 9.18 11.92 4.78
CA GLU A 140 10.17 12.92 4.36
C GLU A 140 11.03 12.37 3.22
N THR A 141 11.63 13.25 2.42
CA THR A 141 12.67 12.88 1.46
C THR A 141 13.92 13.69 1.79
N GLU A 142 15.10 13.10 1.68
CA GLU A 142 16.37 13.86 1.70
C GLU A 142 16.41 14.96 0.62
#